data_AF-S8E5S7-F1
#
_entry.id   AF-S8E5S7-F1
#
_cell.length_a   1.000
_cell.length_b   1.000
_cell.length_c   1.000
_cell.angle_alpha   90.00
_cell.angle_beta   90.00
_cell.angle_gamma   90.00
#
_symmetry.space_group_name_H-M   'P 1'
#
loop_
_entity.id
_entity.type
_entity.pdbx_description
1 polymer ?
#
loop_
_entity_poly.entity_id
_entity_poly.type
_entity_poly.pdbx_seq_one_letter_code
_entity_poly.pdbx_strand_id
1 'polypeptide(L)' 'QSIHHSPTLLLPAWERAVEDVKLKLKKLPHDVRTRWNSTFQMLNVALEYCKAIEQMT' A
#
# COMPACT_ATOMS: atom_id res chain seq x y z
N GLN A 1 16.03 11.78 14.71
CA GLN A 1 15.26 12.00 13.47
C GLN A 1 13.81 11.63 13.78
N SER A 2 12.87 12.54 13.58
CA SER A 2 11.44 12.29 13.83
C SER A 2 10.86 11.50 12.67
N ILE A 3 10.43 10.26 12.90
CA ILE A 3 9.70 9.48 11.89
C ILE A 3 8.26 10.00 11.89
N HIS A 4 7.90 10.80 10.89
CA HIS A 4 6.58 11.41 10.77
C HIS A 4 5.58 10.42 10.15
N HIS A 5 4.86 9.66 10.97
CA HIS A 5 3.79 8.73 10.54
C HIS A 5 2.47 9.44 10.19
N SER A 6 2.53 10.48 9.36
CA SER A 6 1.31 11.15 8.89
C SER A 6 0.81 10.51 7.59
N PRO A 7 -0.42 9.95 7.55
CA PRO A 7 -0.98 9.36 6.33
C PRO A 7 -1.07 10.35 5.17
N THR A 8 -1.12 11.66 5.46
CA THR A 8 -1.08 12.74 4.47
C THR A 8 0.22 12.80 3.67
N LEU A 9 1.34 12.36 4.26
CA LEU A 9 2.65 12.31 3.57
C LEU A 9 2.87 10.99 2.82
N LEU A 10 2.25 9.91 3.29
CA LEU A 10 2.38 8.59 2.69
C LEU A 10 1.57 8.44 1.40
N LEU A 11 0.41 9.10 1.29
CA LEU A 11 -0.43 9.04 0.09
C LEU A 11 0.30 9.52 -1.18
N PRO A 12 0.95 10.71 -1.21
CA PRO A 12 1.70 11.16 -2.38
C PRO A 12 2.90 10.26 -2.71
N ALA A 13 3.56 9.70 -1.70
CA ALA A 13 4.68 8.78 -1.90
C ALA A 13 4.21 7.44 -2.51
N TRP A 14 3.06 6.94 -2.04
CA TRP A 14 2.39 5.76 -2.61
C TRP A 14 1.98 5.97 -4.06
N GLU A 15 1.37 7.12 -4.38
CA GLU A 15 0.95 7.45 -5.75
C GLU A 15 2.13 7.40 -6.73
N ARG A 16 3.28 7.99 -6.34
CA ARG A 16 4.50 7.96 -7.16
C ARG A 16 5.08 6.56 -7.31
N ALA A 17 5.23 5.82 -6.21
CA ALA A 17 5.79 4.47 -6.26
C ALA A 17 4.96 3.52 -7.14
N VAL A 18 3.62 3.65 -7.10
CA VAL A 18 2.71 2.88 -7.94
C VAL A 18 2.81 3.27 -9.42
N GLU A 19 2.93 4.56 -9.71
CA GLU A 19 3.13 5.08 -11.06
C GLU A 19 4.47 4.63 -11.67
N ASP A 20 5.54 4.66 -10.88
CA ASP A 20 6.89 4.24 -11.28
C ASP A 20 6.94 2.76 -11.68
N VAL A 21 6.19 1.89 -10.99
CA VAL A 21 6.05 0.47 -11.36
C VAL A 21 4.94 0.20 -12.39
N LYS A 22 4.31 1.25 -12.93
CA LYS A 22 3.24 1.21 -13.93
C LYS A 22 2.03 0.37 -13.51
N LEU A 23 1.74 0.33 -12.22
CA LEU A 23 0.55 -0.33 -11.68
C LEU A 23 -0.63 0.64 -11.61
N LYS A 24 -1.85 0.11 -11.62
CA LYS A 24 -3.04 0.93 -11.42
C LYS A 24 -3.13 1.34 -9.95
N LEU A 25 -3.29 2.65 -9.69
CA LEU A 25 -3.56 3.14 -8.35
C LEU A 25 -4.84 2.51 -7.80
N LYS A 26 -4.70 1.73 -6.71
CA LYS A 26 -5.82 1.24 -5.90
C LYS A 26 -5.70 1.82 -4.51
N LYS A 27 -6.85 2.15 -3.90
CA LYS A 27 -6.92 2.34 -2.46
C LYS A 27 -6.80 0.96 -1.81
N LEU A 28 -5.74 0.77 -1.04
CA LEU A 28 -5.53 -0.48 -0.30
C LEU A 28 -6.71 -0.68 0.66
N PRO A 29 -7.25 -1.90 0.77
CA PRO A 29 -8.27 -2.18 1.78
C PRO A 29 -7.66 -1.93 3.16
N HIS A 30 -8.18 -0.94 3.88
CA HIS A 30 -7.91 -0.79 5.31
C HIS A 30 -8.46 -2.00 6.05
N ASP A 31 -7.72 -2.45 7.05
CA ASP A 31 -7.98 -3.66 7.84
C ASP A 31 -9.48 -3.90 8.03
N VAL A 32 -10.00 -4.83 7.25
CA VAL A 32 -11.44 -5.11 7.20
C VAL A 32 -11.71 -6.06 8.36
N ARG A 33 -12.05 -5.47 9.52
CA ARG A 33 -12.33 -6.13 10.81
C ARG A 33 -13.37 -7.26 10.74
N THR A 34 -14.04 -7.42 9.60
CA THR A 34 -15.08 -8.41 9.35
C THR A 34 -14.85 -9.09 7.99
N ARG A 35 -14.15 -10.23 7.95
CA ARG A 35 -14.47 -11.43 7.14
C ARG A 35 -13.30 -12.41 6.98
N TRP A 36 -13.63 -13.70 6.91
CA TRP A 36 -12.74 -14.88 6.80
C TRP A 36 -11.69 -14.88 5.66
N ASN A 37 -11.71 -13.89 4.75
CA ASN A 37 -10.76 -13.76 3.64
C ASN A 37 -9.92 -12.47 3.69
N SER A 38 -9.99 -11.67 4.76
CA SER A 38 -9.26 -10.39 4.85
C SER A 38 -7.75 -10.59 4.73
N THR A 39 -7.18 -11.58 5.43
CA THR A 39 -5.74 -11.90 5.36
C THR A 39 -5.32 -12.32 3.95
N PHE A 40 -6.10 -13.19 3.30
CA PHE A 40 -5.81 -13.64 1.94
C PHE A 40 -5.87 -12.48 0.94
N GLN A 41 -6.88 -11.62 1.04
CA GLN A 41 -6.99 -10.42 0.19
C GLN A 41 -5.86 -9.43 0.44
N MET A 42 -5.48 -9.20 1.69
CA MET A 42 -4.35 -8.34 2.04
C MET A 42 -3.03 -8.89 1.50
N LEU A 43 -2.79 -10.20 1.61
CA LEU A 43 -1.58 -10.82 1.07
C LEU A 43 -1.52 -10.73 -0.47
N ASN A 44 -2.64 -10.96 -1.15
CA ASN A 44 -2.69 -10.80 -2.61
C ASN A 44 -2.35 -9.38 -3.04
N VAL A 45 -2.88 -8.38 -2.34
CA VAL A 45 -2.57 -6.98 -2.61
C VAL A 45 -1.11 -6.65 -2.27
N ALA A 46 -0.59 -7.16 -1.15
CA ALA A 46 0.82 -6.97 -0.80
C ALA A 46 1.76 -7.57 -1.87
N LEU A 47 1.42 -8.73 -2.43
CA LEU A 47 2.18 -9.34 -3.53
C LEU A 47 2.04 -8.55 -4.84
N GLU A 48 0.83 -8.11 -5.20
CA GLU A 48 0.57 -7.30 -6.41
C GLU A 48 1.40 -6.01 -6.40
N TYR A 49 1.53 -5.37 -5.23
CA TYR A 49 2.21 -4.08 -5.08
C TYR A 49 3.58 -4.15 -4.40
N CYS A 50 4.17 -5.34 -4.23
CA CYS A 50 5.43 -5.52 -3.49
C CYS A 50 6.55 -4.62 -4.00
N LYS A 51 6.69 -4.49 -5.33
CA LYS A 51 7.69 -3.61 -5.96
C LYS A 51 7.50 -2.13 -5.63
N ALA A 52 6.26 -1.65 -5.52
CA ALA A 52 5.98 -0.28 -5.11
C ALA A 52 6.28 -0.07 -3.62
N ILE A 53 5.97 -1.07 -2.78
CA ILE A 53 6.26 -1.03 -1.34
C ILE A 53 7.78 -1.03 -1.09
N GLU A 54 8.55 -1.83 -1.84
CA GLU A 54 10.02 -1.87 -1.78
C GLU A 54 10.66 -0.53 -2.17
N GLN A 55 10.03 0.26 -3.05
CA GLN A 55 10.52 1.60 -3.40
C GLN A 55 10.29 2.64 -2.30
N MET A 56 9.33 2.41 -1.41
CA MET A 56 8.98 3.32 -0.31
C MET A 56 9.72 3.02 1.00
N THR A 57 10.32 1.84 1.10
CA THR A 57 11.01 1.33 2.30
C THR A 57 12.49 1.68 2.26
#